data_AF-A0A7K1TIJ2-F1
#
_entry.id   AF-A0A7K1TIJ2-F1
#
_cell.length_a   1.000
_cell.length_b   1.000
_cell.length_c   1.000
_cell.angle_alpha   90.00
_cell.angle_beta   90.00
_cell.angle_gamma   90.00
#
_symmetry.space_group_name_H-M   'P 1'
#
loop_
_entity.id
_entity.type
_entity.pdbx_description
1 polymer ?
#
loop_
_entity_poly.entity_id
_entity_poly.type
_entity_poly.pdbx_seq_one_letter_code
_entity_poly.pdbx_strand_id
1 'polypeptide(L)'
;MKHFFAFLLGLLPLGLWAQRTPPPPPADAPAQIARTELLLDPNTDDVQVQAVPADTAVVLLIRRELPGSRKVRYVFQHYGPNLHLRREEEVPVPDEYEVERLCAEPGVVYALFRSHTTTGQLLAAAYDVHGGQVRTQAFTTKLCRQVVALKPLDGRLLATVTLTDEQHQTVLLLDVATGRFQFLSSLYEPLSSELTSVADSPAGRAEFVLSQSNGLKQRLMLRQLSANQGELLRSELVQTESERSLLTAQLSPPQDTSARLLAGTYALRDVRYAQGLFATDLTATPTTETTAHHSALRFYDFRHLRHFFDYLAPARSARLHSRSARREARAARPLRWHYHLLLHELLPQSGGGYTMVAEVYSPQYQYNSYNGFSPMMTGLPRGGGLAPIGSYPYSSNYGRQFLGFRTTHVLVCGFDKRGNLLWDNAFVVGPGVVRSELEPAVQALPLADGRLVLAYSIDNEVHYKRINQGEPAPNDAHVELLTAAGPTPEKVLDVTQPDLAPWVGNQYIASGFQRIKAERGPERQVFFLQVLKF
;
A
#
# COMPACT_ATOMS: atom_id res chain seq x y z
N MET A 1 -15.59 38.94 -74.26
CA MET A 1 -14.40 39.52 -73.58
C MET A 1 -14.09 38.65 -72.39
N LYS A 2 -12.92 37.97 -72.38
CA LYS A 2 -11.87 37.98 -71.35
C LYS A 2 -12.41 37.69 -69.92
N HIS A 3 -12.01 36.63 -69.20
CA HIS A 3 -10.64 36.41 -68.73
C HIS A 3 -10.35 34.95 -68.31
N PHE A 4 -9.08 34.58 -68.55
CA PHE A 4 -8.29 33.49 -67.97
C PHE A 4 -8.22 33.54 -66.43
N PHE A 5 -8.10 32.39 -65.75
CA PHE A 5 -7.02 32.17 -64.77
C PHE A 5 -6.80 30.67 -64.50
N ALA A 6 -5.53 30.26 -64.57
CA ALA A 6 -5.03 28.90 -64.52
C ALA A 6 -4.84 28.39 -63.08
N PHE A 7 -5.05 27.09 -62.90
CA PHE A 7 -4.75 26.32 -61.68
C PHE A 7 -3.24 26.15 -61.50
N LEU A 8 -2.72 26.48 -60.32
CA LEU A 8 -1.33 26.25 -59.92
C LEU A 8 -1.31 25.13 -58.87
N LEU A 9 -0.79 23.97 -59.26
CA LEU A 9 -0.45 22.87 -58.35
C LEU A 9 0.85 23.24 -57.61
N GLY A 10 0.77 23.42 -56.29
CA GLY A 10 1.91 23.55 -55.40
C GLY A 10 2.19 22.24 -54.67
N LEU A 11 3.36 21.66 -54.92
CA LEU A 11 3.97 20.55 -54.20
C LEU A 11 4.24 20.93 -52.74
N LEU A 12 3.81 20.11 -51.78
CA LEU A 12 4.28 20.14 -50.40
C LEU A 12 5.18 18.91 -50.15
N PRO A 13 6.33 19.08 -49.45
CA PRO A 13 7.24 17.97 -49.19
C PRO A 13 6.69 17.08 -48.07
N LEU A 14 6.73 15.78 -48.30
CA LEU A 14 6.56 14.75 -47.28
C LEU A 14 7.65 14.92 -46.21
N GLY A 15 7.27 15.51 -45.07
CA GLY A 15 8.12 15.54 -43.89
C GLY A 15 8.30 14.12 -43.36
N LEU A 16 9.51 13.59 -43.50
CA LEU A 16 9.98 12.40 -42.79
C LEU A 16 9.76 12.61 -41.29
N TRP A 17 8.85 11.81 -40.72
CA TRP A 17 8.79 11.60 -39.28
C TRP A 17 10.04 10.83 -38.87
N ALA A 18 11.12 11.55 -38.58
CA ALA A 18 12.26 10.97 -37.90
C ALA A 18 11.76 10.43 -36.55
N GLN A 19 11.87 9.11 -36.36
CA GLN A 19 11.73 8.49 -35.04
C GLN A 19 12.72 9.19 -34.12
N ARG A 20 12.22 10.06 -33.24
CA ARG A 20 13.03 10.64 -32.18
C ARG A 20 13.52 9.45 -31.35
N THR A 21 14.83 9.22 -31.37
CA THR A 21 15.47 8.34 -30.39
C THR A 21 15.03 8.79 -29.00
N PRO A 22 14.56 7.88 -28.14
CA PRO A 22 14.15 8.25 -26.80
C PRO A 22 15.33 8.94 -26.09
N PRO A 23 15.05 9.96 -25.25
CA PRO A 23 16.10 10.62 -24.49
C PRO A 23 16.88 9.58 -23.68
N PRO A 24 18.20 9.76 -23.51
CA PRO A 24 18.98 8.87 -22.65
C PRO A 24 18.38 8.88 -21.24
N PRO A 25 18.42 7.75 -20.52
CA PRO A 25 17.87 7.69 -19.17
C PRO A 25 18.55 8.73 -18.27
N PRO A 26 17.85 9.24 -17.24
CA PRO A 26 18.43 10.14 -16.24
C PRO A 26 19.74 9.57 -15.69
N ALA A 27 20.71 10.45 -15.35
CA ALA A 27 22.00 10.01 -14.83
C ALA A 27 21.89 9.23 -13.50
N ASP A 28 20.79 9.41 -12.78
CA ASP A 28 20.45 8.75 -11.54
C ASP A 28 19.42 7.61 -11.69
N ALA A 29 19.15 7.20 -12.93
CA ALA A 29 18.25 6.09 -13.24
C ALA A 29 18.71 4.78 -12.61
N PRO A 30 17.78 3.97 -12.07
CA PRO A 30 18.13 2.66 -11.54
C PRO A 30 18.59 1.73 -12.67
N ALA A 31 19.59 0.90 -12.36
CA ALA A 31 20.05 -0.14 -13.25
C ALA A 31 19.07 -1.32 -13.23
N GLN A 32 18.67 -1.81 -14.41
CA GLN A 32 17.85 -3.00 -14.58
C GLN A 32 18.75 -4.24 -14.72
N ILE A 33 18.95 -4.98 -13.62
CA ILE A 33 20.08 -5.94 -13.51
C ILE A 33 19.69 -7.41 -13.70
N ALA A 34 18.42 -7.77 -13.54
CA ALA A 34 17.94 -9.13 -13.75
C ALA A 34 16.46 -9.12 -14.13
N ARG A 35 16.06 -10.03 -15.02
CA ARG A 35 14.68 -10.20 -15.48
C ARG A 35 14.33 -11.67 -15.63
N THR A 36 13.10 -12.04 -15.29
CA THR A 36 12.51 -13.32 -15.72
C THR A 36 11.09 -13.10 -16.22
N GLU A 37 10.67 -13.89 -17.19
CA GLU A 37 9.32 -13.88 -17.77
C GLU A 37 8.71 -15.29 -17.63
N LEU A 38 7.46 -15.35 -17.18
CA LEU A 38 6.65 -16.57 -17.10
C LEU A 38 5.52 -16.46 -18.13
N LEU A 39 5.24 -17.52 -18.88
CA LEU A 39 4.11 -17.57 -19.79
C LEU A 39 2.82 -17.83 -18.99
N LEU A 40 2.18 -16.75 -18.53
CA LEU A 40 0.93 -16.75 -17.77
C LEU A 40 -0.08 -15.82 -18.45
N ASP A 41 -1.36 -16.17 -18.39
CA ASP A 41 -2.46 -15.38 -18.94
C ASP A 41 -3.22 -14.70 -17.78
N PRO A 42 -3.28 -13.35 -17.72
CA PRO A 42 -3.95 -12.62 -16.65
C PRO A 42 -5.46 -12.89 -16.54
N ASN A 43 -6.08 -13.56 -17.52
CA ASN A 43 -7.50 -13.94 -17.46
C ASN A 43 -7.75 -15.24 -16.70
N THR A 44 -6.74 -16.12 -16.60
CA THR A 44 -6.85 -17.45 -15.98
C THR A 44 -5.86 -17.68 -14.83
N ASP A 45 -4.78 -16.89 -14.82
CA ASP A 45 -3.72 -16.92 -13.82
C ASP A 45 -3.72 -15.65 -12.98
N ASP A 46 -3.39 -15.80 -11.70
CA ASP A 46 -3.13 -14.68 -10.78
C ASP A 46 -1.82 -14.94 -10.03
N VAL A 47 -1.06 -13.89 -9.75
CA VAL A 47 0.27 -14.02 -9.13
C VAL A 47 0.43 -13.01 -8.01
N GLN A 48 0.70 -13.52 -6.81
CA GLN A 48 1.08 -12.72 -5.66
C GLN A 48 2.59 -12.79 -5.47
N VAL A 49 3.25 -11.64 -5.34
CA VAL A 49 4.72 -11.54 -5.20
C VAL A 49 5.08 -11.19 -3.77
N GLN A 50 5.94 -11.99 -3.15
CA GLN A 50 6.48 -11.72 -1.81
C GLN A 50 8.01 -11.67 -1.86
N ALA A 51 8.56 -10.46 -1.68
CA ALA A 51 9.99 -10.27 -1.46
C ALA A 51 10.37 -10.77 -0.06
N VAL A 52 11.51 -11.46 0.05
CA VAL A 52 12.08 -11.94 1.31
C VAL A 52 13.54 -11.46 1.42
N PRO A 53 13.78 -10.20 1.83
CA PRO A 53 15.12 -9.60 1.79
C PRO A 53 16.16 -10.32 2.65
N ALA A 54 15.76 -10.85 3.81
CA ALA A 54 16.65 -11.59 4.71
C ALA A 54 17.26 -12.84 4.04
N ASP A 55 16.52 -13.44 3.12
CA ASP A 55 16.88 -14.68 2.41
C ASP A 55 17.39 -14.44 0.99
N THR A 56 17.45 -13.17 0.57
CA THR A 56 17.82 -12.79 -0.80
C THR A 56 16.93 -13.47 -1.85
N ALA A 57 15.66 -13.66 -1.51
CA ALA A 57 14.71 -14.46 -2.29
C ALA A 57 13.47 -13.65 -2.68
N VAL A 58 12.83 -14.07 -3.77
CA VAL A 58 11.48 -13.64 -4.16
C VAL A 58 10.64 -14.90 -4.30
N VAL A 59 9.49 -14.95 -3.64
CA VAL A 59 8.56 -16.08 -3.72
C VAL A 59 7.28 -15.61 -4.40
N LEU A 60 6.84 -16.36 -5.40
CA LEU A 60 5.57 -16.17 -6.06
C LEU A 60 4.58 -17.20 -5.53
N LEU A 61 3.36 -16.79 -5.24
CA LEU A 61 2.22 -17.69 -5.18
C LEU A 61 1.43 -17.52 -6.47
N ILE A 62 1.40 -18.58 -7.29
CA ILE A 62 0.73 -18.60 -8.58
C ILE A 62 -0.55 -19.40 -8.45
N ARG A 63 -1.68 -18.75 -8.72
CA ARG A 63 -2.99 -19.38 -8.92
C ARG A 63 -3.16 -19.64 -10.41
N ARG A 64 -3.37 -20.90 -10.81
CA ARG A 64 -3.58 -21.30 -12.22
C ARG A 64 -4.88 -22.07 -12.39
N GLU A 65 -5.71 -21.66 -13.34
CA GLU A 65 -6.82 -22.48 -13.82
C GLU A 65 -6.32 -23.55 -14.79
N LEU A 66 -6.71 -24.81 -14.58
CA LEU A 66 -6.28 -25.92 -15.43
C LEU A 66 -7.00 -25.86 -16.79
N PRO A 67 -6.29 -26.00 -17.92
CA PRO A 67 -6.93 -25.94 -19.24
C PRO A 67 -8.09 -26.95 -19.37
N GLY A 68 -9.27 -26.44 -19.76
CA GLY A 68 -10.47 -27.26 -19.93
C GLY A 68 -11.15 -27.72 -18.64
N SER A 69 -10.75 -27.18 -17.48
CA SER A 69 -11.37 -27.43 -16.17
C SER A 69 -11.54 -26.12 -15.41
N ARG A 70 -12.52 -26.06 -14.49
CA ARG A 70 -12.63 -24.95 -13.52
C ARG A 70 -11.77 -25.17 -12.26
N LYS A 71 -11.00 -26.26 -12.23
CA LYS A 71 -10.13 -26.57 -11.09
C LYS A 71 -8.94 -25.63 -11.09
N VAL A 72 -8.62 -25.14 -9.91
CA VAL A 72 -7.53 -24.20 -9.68
C VAL A 72 -6.39 -24.93 -8.96
N ARG A 73 -5.16 -24.62 -9.34
CA ARG A 73 -3.95 -25.09 -8.68
C ARG A 73 -3.20 -23.90 -8.11
N TYR A 74 -2.68 -24.04 -6.89
CA TYR A 74 -1.79 -23.06 -6.27
C TYR A 74 -0.38 -23.62 -6.19
N VAL A 75 0.61 -22.80 -6.56
CA VAL A 75 2.02 -23.22 -6.60
C VAL A 75 2.88 -22.09 -6.04
N PHE A 76 3.79 -22.43 -5.12
CA PHE A 76 4.88 -21.55 -4.74
C PHE A 76 6.05 -21.73 -5.71
N GLN A 77 6.57 -20.62 -6.24
CA GLN A 77 7.83 -20.59 -6.98
C GLN A 77 8.83 -19.70 -6.26
N HIS A 78 10.03 -20.22 -6.00
CA HIS A 78 11.10 -19.51 -5.30
C HIS A 78 12.20 -19.12 -6.29
N TYR A 79 12.49 -17.82 -6.34
CA TYR A 79 13.53 -17.21 -7.16
C TYR A 79 14.68 -16.68 -6.31
N GLY A 80 15.91 -16.92 -6.77
CA GLY A 80 17.13 -16.39 -6.14
C GLY A 80 17.49 -14.95 -6.57
N PRO A 81 18.70 -14.46 -6.22
CA PRO A 81 19.14 -13.08 -6.45
C PRO A 81 19.14 -12.63 -7.93
N ASN A 82 19.31 -13.57 -8.87
CA ASN A 82 19.33 -13.30 -10.30
C ASN A 82 18.00 -13.64 -10.99
N LEU A 83 16.93 -13.82 -10.22
CA LEU A 83 15.61 -14.27 -10.71
C LEU A 83 15.65 -15.60 -11.46
N HIS A 84 16.56 -16.49 -11.10
CA HIS A 84 16.50 -17.88 -11.53
C HIS A 84 15.59 -18.68 -10.60
N LEU A 85 14.66 -19.44 -11.18
CA LEU A 85 13.82 -20.37 -10.45
C LEU A 85 14.69 -21.42 -9.76
N ARG A 86 14.52 -21.56 -8.45
CA ARG A 86 15.23 -22.53 -7.62
C ARG A 86 14.37 -23.73 -7.29
N ARG A 87 13.10 -23.49 -6.96
CA ARG A 87 12.14 -24.52 -6.55
C ARG A 87 10.74 -24.13 -6.97
N GLU A 88 9.91 -25.14 -7.21
CA GLU A 88 8.49 -25.03 -7.45
C GLU A 88 7.78 -26.09 -6.62
N GLU A 89 6.80 -25.70 -5.82
CA GLU A 89 6.12 -26.58 -4.88
C GLU A 89 4.61 -26.32 -4.90
N GLU A 90 3.83 -27.37 -5.08
CA GLU A 90 2.38 -27.28 -5.11
C GLU A 90 1.81 -27.11 -3.69
N VAL A 91 0.80 -26.25 -3.57
CA VAL A 91 0.07 -26.02 -2.32
C VAL A 91 -1.27 -26.75 -2.41
N PRO A 92 -1.54 -27.73 -1.53
CA PRO A 92 -2.83 -28.41 -1.50
C PRO A 92 -3.90 -27.48 -0.92
N VAL A 93 -4.58 -26.73 -1.79
CA VAL A 93 -5.65 -25.78 -1.45
C VAL A 93 -6.98 -26.31 -2.01
N PRO A 94 -8.01 -26.53 -1.18
CA PRO A 94 -9.33 -26.89 -1.67
C PRO A 94 -9.96 -25.78 -2.53
N ASP A 95 -10.77 -26.16 -3.52
CA ASP A 95 -11.39 -25.22 -4.49
C ASP A 95 -12.21 -24.10 -3.83
N GLU A 96 -12.69 -24.28 -2.59
CA GLU A 96 -13.47 -23.28 -1.85
C GLU A 96 -12.65 -22.10 -1.30
N TYR A 97 -11.32 -22.17 -1.36
CA TYR A 97 -10.43 -21.14 -0.81
C TYR A 97 -9.83 -20.26 -1.90
N GLU A 98 -9.84 -18.96 -1.65
CA GLU A 98 -9.15 -17.96 -2.45
C GLU A 98 -8.05 -17.30 -1.64
N VAL A 99 -6.95 -16.95 -2.29
CA VAL A 99 -5.86 -16.22 -1.63
C VAL A 99 -6.39 -14.85 -1.18
N GLU A 100 -6.11 -14.51 0.07
CA GLU A 100 -6.48 -13.23 0.65
C GLU A 100 -5.25 -12.31 0.72
N ARG A 101 -4.17 -12.74 1.38
CA ARG A 101 -2.93 -11.95 1.54
C ARG A 101 -1.70 -12.84 1.72
N LEU A 102 -0.53 -12.32 1.34
CA LEU A 102 0.77 -12.89 1.67
C LEU A 102 1.47 -12.05 2.75
N CYS A 103 2.37 -12.69 3.49
CA CYS A 103 3.38 -12.01 4.29
C CYS A 103 4.62 -12.90 4.45
N ALA A 104 5.73 -12.35 4.94
CA ALA A 104 6.95 -13.12 5.15
C ALA A 104 7.70 -12.68 6.40
N GLU A 105 8.37 -13.65 7.01
CA GLU A 105 9.44 -13.44 7.97
C GLU A 105 10.70 -14.17 7.49
N PRO A 106 11.88 -13.94 8.08
CA PRO A 106 13.09 -14.62 7.66
C PRO A 106 12.88 -16.15 7.61
N GLY A 107 13.16 -16.74 6.45
CA GLY A 107 13.05 -18.17 6.18
C GLY A 107 11.66 -18.69 5.82
N VAL A 108 10.56 -17.93 5.99
CA VAL A 108 9.19 -18.43 5.75
C VAL A 108 8.30 -17.41 5.05
N VAL A 109 7.60 -17.86 4.01
CA VAL A 109 6.51 -17.11 3.35
C VAL A 109 5.18 -17.73 3.71
N TYR A 110 4.23 -16.91 4.14
CA TYR A 110 2.88 -17.32 4.47
C TYR A 110 1.90 -16.79 3.44
N ALA A 111 1.01 -17.66 2.98
CA ALA A 111 -0.19 -17.28 2.23
C ALA A 111 -1.42 -17.60 3.08
N LEU A 112 -2.24 -16.59 3.35
CA LEU A 112 -3.52 -16.76 4.01
C LEU A 112 -4.62 -16.78 2.96
N PHE A 113 -5.44 -17.81 3.02
CA PHE A 113 -6.59 -18.01 2.16
C PHE A 113 -7.87 -17.92 2.97
N ARG A 114 -8.95 -17.49 2.32
CA ARG A 114 -10.29 -17.40 2.89
C ARG A 114 -11.27 -18.20 2.06
N SER A 115 -12.20 -18.88 2.72
CA SER A 115 -13.27 -19.57 2.01
C SER A 115 -14.26 -18.57 1.42
N HIS A 116 -14.58 -18.71 0.14
CA HIS A 116 -15.65 -17.93 -0.52
C HIS A 116 -17.04 -18.55 -0.33
N THR A 117 -17.12 -19.80 0.18
CA THR A 117 -18.38 -20.51 0.43
C THR A 117 -18.82 -20.46 1.88
N THR A 118 -17.86 -20.45 2.82
CA THR A 118 -18.12 -20.59 4.26
C THR A 118 -17.43 -19.49 5.06
N THR A 119 -18.22 -18.60 5.64
CA THR A 119 -17.72 -17.50 6.49
C THR A 119 -16.88 -18.02 7.67
N GLY A 120 -15.76 -17.36 7.93
CA GLY A 120 -14.89 -17.67 9.05
C GLY A 120 -13.97 -18.88 8.86
N GLN A 121 -13.98 -19.54 7.69
CA GLN A 121 -13.00 -20.55 7.35
C GLN A 121 -11.77 -19.91 6.70
N LEU A 122 -10.60 -20.18 7.27
CA LEU A 122 -9.31 -19.72 6.79
C LEU A 122 -8.38 -20.92 6.58
N LEU A 123 -7.46 -20.80 5.64
CA LEU A 123 -6.38 -21.76 5.42
C LEU A 123 -5.07 -20.97 5.35
N ALA A 124 -4.07 -21.33 6.15
CA ALA A 124 -2.73 -20.79 6.02
C ALA A 124 -1.83 -21.82 5.33
N ALA A 125 -1.02 -21.38 4.37
CA ALA A 125 0.10 -22.15 3.84
C ALA A 125 1.41 -21.46 4.23
N ALA A 126 2.31 -22.19 4.88
CA ALA A 126 3.67 -21.75 5.18
C ALA A 126 4.66 -22.46 4.26
N TYR A 127 5.43 -21.69 3.51
CA TYR A 127 6.49 -22.14 2.63
C TYR A 127 7.85 -21.85 3.26
N ASP A 128 8.60 -22.90 3.56
CA ASP A 128 10.00 -22.81 4.01
C ASP A 128 10.90 -22.44 2.82
N VAL A 129 11.46 -21.24 2.85
CA VAL A 129 12.31 -20.69 1.78
C VAL A 129 13.62 -21.47 1.65
N HIS A 130 14.12 -22.05 2.75
CA HIS A 130 15.37 -22.80 2.75
C HIS A 130 15.16 -24.25 2.27
N GLY A 131 14.20 -24.95 2.87
CA GLY A 131 13.92 -26.36 2.63
C GLY A 131 13.00 -26.64 1.45
N GLY A 132 12.14 -25.68 1.08
CA GLY A 132 11.09 -25.84 0.08
C GLY A 132 9.85 -26.58 0.60
N GLN A 133 9.75 -26.87 1.89
CA GLN A 133 8.60 -27.57 2.45
C GLN A 133 7.39 -26.65 2.52
N VAL A 134 6.22 -27.15 2.12
CA VAL A 134 4.93 -26.47 2.29
C VAL A 134 4.15 -27.14 3.41
N ARG A 135 3.69 -26.35 4.37
CA ARG A 135 2.75 -26.78 5.40
C ARG A 135 1.44 -26.03 5.26
N THR A 136 0.32 -26.74 5.24
CA THR A 136 -1.00 -26.12 5.26
C THR A 136 -1.71 -26.36 6.60
N GLN A 137 -2.50 -25.39 7.04
CA GLN A 137 -3.26 -25.45 8.29
C GLN A 137 -4.58 -24.71 8.15
N ALA A 138 -5.70 -25.41 8.34
CA ALA A 138 -7.04 -24.82 8.31
C ALA A 138 -7.47 -24.32 9.70
N PHE A 139 -8.29 -23.27 9.72
CA PHE A 139 -8.83 -22.63 10.92
C PHE A 139 -10.32 -22.32 10.75
N THR A 140 -11.14 -22.82 11.67
CA THR A 140 -12.58 -22.52 11.71
C THR A 140 -12.88 -21.49 12.80
N THR A 141 -12.84 -20.22 12.43
CA THR A 141 -12.97 -19.08 13.36
C THR A 141 -14.42 -18.72 13.68
N LYS A 142 -15.36 -19.01 12.76
CA LYS A 142 -16.79 -18.67 12.77
C LYS A 142 -17.14 -17.17 12.78
N LEU A 143 -16.28 -16.32 13.36
CA LEU A 143 -16.52 -14.90 13.56
C LEU A 143 -15.73 -13.99 12.60
N CYS A 144 -14.71 -14.51 11.92
CA CYS A 144 -13.94 -13.73 10.94
C CYS A 144 -14.75 -13.50 9.67
N ARG A 145 -14.93 -12.24 9.29
CA ARG A 145 -15.58 -11.84 8.03
C ARG A 145 -14.55 -11.55 6.94
N GLN A 146 -13.61 -10.66 7.22
CA GLN A 146 -12.58 -10.19 6.29
C GLN A 146 -11.25 -10.00 7.02
N VAL A 147 -10.14 -10.22 6.32
CA VAL A 147 -8.79 -9.93 6.83
C VAL A 147 -8.35 -8.57 6.29
N VAL A 148 -8.08 -7.64 7.20
CA VAL A 148 -7.68 -6.25 6.87
C VAL A 148 -6.17 -6.12 6.76
N ALA A 149 -5.42 -6.79 7.64
CA ALA A 149 -3.96 -6.77 7.65
C ALA A 149 -3.41 -8.09 8.17
N LEU A 150 -2.20 -8.43 7.75
CA LEU A 150 -1.53 -9.68 8.12
C LEU A 150 -0.07 -9.39 8.50
N LYS A 151 0.36 -9.86 9.67
CA LYS A 151 1.76 -9.80 10.08
C LYS A 151 2.26 -11.15 10.58
N PRO A 152 3.45 -11.60 10.15
CA PRO A 152 4.07 -12.79 10.69
C PRO A 152 4.80 -12.47 11.99
N LEU A 153 4.89 -13.47 12.86
CA LEU A 153 5.54 -13.38 14.16
C LEU A 153 5.93 -14.77 14.68
N ASP A 154 7.13 -15.22 14.34
CA ASP A 154 7.77 -16.43 14.84
C ASP A 154 6.89 -17.69 14.70
N GLY A 155 6.58 -18.06 13.45
CA GLY A 155 5.71 -19.23 13.16
C GLY A 155 4.21 -18.96 13.31
N ARG A 156 3.83 -17.75 13.72
CA ARG A 156 2.43 -17.35 13.91
C ARG A 156 2.04 -16.19 13.01
N LEU A 157 0.74 -16.02 12.81
CA LEU A 157 0.17 -14.91 12.06
C LEU A 157 -0.73 -14.07 12.98
N LEU A 158 -0.50 -12.77 12.97
CA LEU A 158 -1.40 -11.76 13.53
C LEU A 158 -2.25 -11.20 12.39
N ALA A 159 -3.47 -11.71 12.25
CA ALA A 159 -4.43 -11.24 11.26
C ALA A 159 -5.36 -10.21 11.92
N THR A 160 -5.32 -8.96 11.47
CA THR A 160 -6.35 -7.97 11.83
C THR A 160 -7.60 -8.30 11.03
N VAL A 161 -8.72 -8.52 11.71
CA VAL A 161 -9.95 -9.04 11.10
C VAL A 161 -11.16 -8.19 11.49
N THR A 162 -12.09 -8.04 10.55
CA THR A 162 -13.44 -7.57 10.85
C THR A 162 -14.31 -8.75 11.28
N LEU A 163 -15.23 -8.48 12.19
CA LEU A 163 -16.14 -9.49 12.73
C LEU A 163 -17.43 -9.58 11.92
N THR A 164 -18.12 -10.71 12.03
CA THR A 164 -19.40 -10.98 11.36
C THR A 164 -20.53 -10.04 11.77
N ASP A 165 -20.38 -9.28 12.88
CA ASP A 165 -21.34 -8.28 13.32
C ASP A 165 -21.27 -6.97 12.54
N GLU A 166 -20.29 -6.81 11.64
CA GLU A 166 -20.05 -5.61 10.81
C GLU A 166 -19.74 -4.33 11.59
N GLN A 167 -19.58 -4.41 12.91
CA GLN A 167 -19.44 -3.26 13.79
C GLN A 167 -18.07 -3.22 14.46
N HIS A 168 -17.41 -4.36 14.57
CA HIS A 168 -16.18 -4.49 15.33
C HIS A 168 -15.06 -5.14 14.52
N GLN A 169 -13.85 -4.85 14.96
CA GLN A 169 -12.63 -5.48 14.49
C GLN A 169 -11.80 -5.95 15.69
N THR A 170 -10.92 -6.91 15.43
CA THR A 170 -9.99 -7.43 16.41
C THR A 170 -8.80 -8.07 15.71
N VAL A 171 -7.89 -8.67 16.45
CA VAL A 171 -6.76 -9.42 15.90
C VAL A 171 -6.91 -10.89 16.25
N LEU A 172 -6.67 -11.74 15.26
CA LEU A 172 -6.63 -13.18 15.35
C LEU A 172 -5.17 -13.62 15.37
N LEU A 173 -4.76 -14.27 16.45
CA LEU A 173 -3.48 -14.97 16.53
C LEU A 173 -3.68 -16.40 16.00
N LEU A 174 -3.01 -16.73 14.89
CA LEU A 174 -3.04 -18.03 14.24
C LEU A 174 -1.69 -18.72 14.43
N ASP A 175 -1.69 -19.90 15.04
CA ASP A 175 -0.52 -20.75 15.13
C ASP A 175 -0.56 -21.79 13.99
N VAL A 176 0.26 -21.55 12.97
CA VAL A 176 0.33 -22.42 11.77
C VAL A 176 0.89 -23.80 12.11
N ALA A 177 1.69 -23.90 13.18
CA ALA A 177 2.33 -25.13 13.59
C ALA A 177 1.43 -26.03 14.45
N THR A 178 0.47 -25.48 15.19
CA THR A 178 -0.42 -26.27 16.05
C THR A 178 -1.87 -26.27 15.59
N GLY A 179 -2.26 -25.40 14.65
CA GLY A 179 -3.64 -25.21 14.23
C GLY A 179 -4.52 -24.54 15.28
N ARG A 180 -3.92 -24.02 16.36
CA ARG A 180 -4.63 -23.25 17.38
C ARG A 180 -4.80 -21.81 16.90
N PHE A 181 -5.92 -21.20 17.29
CA PHE A 181 -6.14 -19.78 17.09
C PHE A 181 -6.78 -19.14 18.31
N GLN A 182 -6.60 -17.83 18.45
CA GLN A 182 -7.19 -17.04 19.52
C GLN A 182 -7.56 -15.63 19.04
N PHE A 183 -8.77 -15.20 19.37
CA PHE A 183 -9.16 -13.79 19.24
C PHE A 183 -8.58 -12.99 20.40
N LEU A 184 -7.89 -11.90 20.07
CA LEU A 184 -7.28 -11.02 21.06
C LEU A 184 -8.34 -10.05 21.59
N SER A 185 -9.04 -10.44 22.65
CA SER A 185 -10.11 -9.63 23.28
C SER A 185 -9.62 -8.26 23.76
N SER A 186 -8.34 -8.15 24.10
CA SER A 186 -7.68 -6.88 24.38
C SER A 186 -7.52 -5.98 23.15
N LEU A 187 -7.93 -6.38 21.95
CA LEU A 187 -7.90 -5.56 20.74
C LEU A 187 -9.29 -5.49 20.08
N TYR A 188 -10.35 -5.86 20.81
CA TYR A 188 -11.72 -5.71 20.35
C TYR A 188 -12.11 -4.23 20.35
N GLU A 189 -12.24 -3.64 19.17
CA GLU A 189 -12.52 -2.22 18.99
C GLU A 189 -13.58 -2.00 17.91
N PRO A 190 -14.31 -0.86 17.92
CA PRO A 190 -15.21 -0.51 16.82
C PRO A 190 -14.49 -0.44 15.47
N LEU A 191 -15.19 -0.73 14.39
CA LEU A 191 -14.66 -0.72 13.02
C LEU A 191 -14.13 0.66 12.59
N SER A 192 -14.60 1.75 13.21
CA SER A 192 -14.09 3.11 12.96
C SER A 192 -12.75 3.41 13.64
N SER A 193 -12.19 2.46 14.39
CA SER A 193 -10.91 2.62 15.07
C SER A 193 -9.76 2.34 14.10
N GLU A 194 -8.80 3.25 14.03
CA GLU A 194 -7.52 2.99 13.37
C GLU A 194 -6.69 2.02 14.22
N LEU A 195 -6.12 1.00 13.58
CA LEU A 195 -5.27 0.00 14.20
C LEU A 195 -3.99 -0.15 13.38
N THR A 196 -2.87 0.22 13.99
CA THR A 196 -1.52 -0.05 13.45
C THR A 196 -0.81 -1.01 14.41
N SER A 197 0.20 -1.71 13.90
CA SER A 197 0.96 -2.65 14.70
C SER A 197 2.43 -2.66 14.30
N VAL A 198 3.30 -3.09 15.22
CA VAL A 198 4.68 -3.47 14.95
C VAL A 198 4.95 -4.80 15.66
N ALA A 199 5.74 -5.66 15.01
CA ALA A 199 6.01 -7.02 15.46
C ALA A 199 7.52 -7.17 15.73
N ASP A 200 7.87 -7.75 16.88
CA ASP A 200 9.23 -8.08 17.28
C ASP A 200 9.34 -9.60 17.44
N SER A 201 9.68 -10.29 16.34
CA SER A 201 9.85 -11.74 16.37
C SER A 201 10.93 -12.17 17.37
N PRO A 202 12.14 -11.57 17.40
CA PRO A 202 13.15 -11.90 18.40
C PRO A 202 12.70 -11.75 19.86
N ALA A 203 11.94 -10.70 20.19
CA ALA A 203 11.45 -10.50 21.55
C ALA A 203 10.16 -11.28 21.87
N GLY A 204 9.51 -11.89 20.87
CA GLY A 204 8.22 -12.56 21.01
C GLY A 204 7.13 -11.58 21.45
N ARG A 205 7.09 -10.37 20.90
CA ARG A 205 6.15 -9.31 21.29
C ARG A 205 5.55 -8.63 20.07
N ALA A 206 4.31 -8.16 20.22
CA ALA A 206 3.68 -7.27 19.26
C ALA A 206 3.11 -6.06 19.98
N GLU A 207 3.26 -4.89 19.37
CA GLU A 207 2.70 -3.65 19.88
C GLU A 207 1.67 -3.11 18.89
N PHE A 208 0.57 -2.61 19.44
CA PHE A 208 -0.56 -2.08 18.69
C PHE A 208 -0.84 -0.66 19.12
N VAL A 209 -1.14 0.21 18.15
CA VAL A 209 -1.66 1.55 18.40
C VAL A 209 -3.11 1.57 17.94
N LEU A 210 -4.01 1.87 18.86
CA LEU A 210 -5.45 1.89 18.63
C LEU A 210 -5.96 3.32 18.79
N SER A 211 -6.77 3.79 17.85
CA SER A 211 -7.50 5.04 18.05
C SER A 211 -8.79 4.79 18.84
N GLN A 212 -9.04 5.60 19.85
CA GLN A 212 -10.31 5.58 20.59
C GLN A 212 -10.99 6.94 20.49
N SER A 213 -12.24 6.94 20.05
CA SER A 213 -13.04 8.15 19.85
C SER A 213 -14.31 8.10 20.69
N ASN A 214 -14.67 9.23 21.30
CA ASN A 214 -15.99 9.45 21.89
C ASN A 214 -16.91 10.30 20.99
N GLY A 215 -16.54 10.46 19.71
CA GLY A 215 -17.23 11.31 18.73
C GLY A 215 -16.82 12.78 18.76
N LEU A 216 -16.28 13.28 19.88
CA LEU A 216 -15.81 14.66 20.02
C LEU A 216 -14.28 14.77 20.00
N LYS A 217 -13.61 13.82 20.66
CA LYS A 217 -12.16 13.78 20.79
C LYS A 217 -11.67 12.35 20.54
N GLN A 218 -10.52 12.27 19.88
CA GLN A 218 -9.82 11.02 19.63
C GLN A 218 -8.47 11.01 20.38
N ARG A 219 -8.12 9.85 20.92
CA ARG A 219 -6.88 9.57 21.66
C ARG A 219 -6.32 8.24 21.20
N LEU A 220 -5.09 7.92 21.60
CA LEU A 220 -4.44 6.65 21.25
C LEU A 220 -4.25 5.77 22.48
N MET A 221 -4.53 4.49 22.32
CA MET A 221 -4.23 3.44 23.29
C MET A 221 -3.16 2.53 22.70
N LEU A 222 -2.04 2.41 23.40
CA LEU A 222 -0.95 1.52 23.02
C LEU A 222 -1.09 0.23 23.84
N ARG A 223 -1.09 -0.91 23.16
CA ARG A 223 -1.17 -2.22 23.81
C ARG A 223 -0.01 -3.09 23.34
N GLN A 224 0.75 -3.61 24.29
CA GLN A 224 1.82 -4.57 24.06
C GLN A 224 1.33 -5.95 24.47
N LEU A 225 1.50 -6.93 23.58
CA LEU A 225 0.99 -8.29 23.74
C LEU A 225 2.13 -9.29 23.62
N SER A 226 2.02 -10.38 24.39
CA SER A 226 2.85 -11.57 24.25
C SER A 226 2.49 -12.25 22.93
N ALA A 227 3.47 -12.42 22.05
CA ALA A 227 3.30 -13.11 20.77
C ALA A 227 2.83 -14.56 20.94
N ASN A 228 3.26 -15.19 22.04
CA ASN A 228 3.07 -16.62 22.25
C ASN A 228 1.65 -16.99 22.65
N GLN A 229 1.03 -16.15 23.47
CA GLN A 229 -0.26 -16.44 24.12
C GLN A 229 -1.30 -15.34 23.90
N GLY A 230 -0.94 -14.25 23.22
CA GLY A 230 -1.83 -13.10 23.04
C GLY A 230 -2.14 -12.36 24.35
N GLU A 231 -1.38 -12.59 25.41
CA GLU A 231 -1.60 -11.98 26.72
C GLU A 231 -1.16 -10.51 26.73
N LEU A 232 -1.99 -9.63 27.31
CA LEU A 232 -1.69 -8.21 27.43
C LEU A 232 -0.57 -7.99 28.45
N LEU A 233 0.59 -7.53 27.97
CA LEU A 233 1.77 -7.25 28.80
C LEU A 233 1.75 -5.83 29.36
N ARG A 234 1.39 -4.84 28.52
CA ARG A 234 1.37 -3.42 28.88
C ARG A 234 0.27 -2.69 28.14
N SER A 235 -0.36 -1.73 28.81
CA SER A 235 -1.32 -0.80 28.22
C SER A 235 -0.96 0.63 28.62
N GLU A 236 -0.91 1.53 27.66
CA GLU A 236 -0.52 2.92 27.86
C GLU A 236 -1.43 3.85 27.07
N LEU A 237 -1.92 4.92 27.70
CA LEU A 237 -2.81 5.89 27.06
C LEU A 237 -2.04 7.15 26.66
N VAL A 238 -2.13 7.52 25.39
CA VAL A 238 -1.57 8.79 24.88
C VAL A 238 -2.73 9.70 24.52
N GLN A 239 -2.81 10.83 25.21
CA GLN A 239 -3.86 11.83 25.03
C GLN A 239 -3.28 13.25 25.05
N THR A 240 -3.96 14.17 24.36
CA THR A 240 -3.57 15.59 24.36
C THR A 240 -4.29 16.33 25.49
N GLU A 241 -3.63 17.30 26.09
CA GLU A 241 -4.26 18.26 27.02
C GLU A 241 -5.07 19.34 26.28
N SER A 242 -4.81 19.50 24.98
CA SER A 242 -5.45 20.50 24.12
C SER A 242 -6.75 20.02 23.48
N GLU A 243 -7.39 20.88 22.69
CA GLU A 243 -8.52 20.52 21.82
C GLU A 243 -8.13 19.55 20.68
N ARG A 244 -6.83 19.27 20.50
CA ARG A 244 -6.35 18.37 19.43
C ARG A 244 -6.75 16.92 19.71
N SER A 245 -7.12 16.23 18.65
CA SER A 245 -7.41 14.79 18.64
C SER A 245 -6.29 14.04 17.93
N LEU A 246 -5.81 12.94 18.49
CA LEU A 246 -4.80 12.08 17.87
C LEU A 246 -5.52 11.06 16.99
N LEU A 247 -5.19 10.99 15.70
CA LEU A 247 -5.95 10.19 14.73
C LEU A 247 -5.42 8.76 14.64
N THR A 248 -4.18 8.65 14.15
CA THR A 248 -3.45 7.39 13.96
C THR A 248 -1.97 7.67 14.14
N ALA A 249 -1.19 6.64 14.44
CA ALA A 249 0.26 6.75 14.62
C ALA A 249 0.97 5.44 14.35
N GLN A 250 2.27 5.55 14.16
CA GLN A 250 3.20 4.44 14.00
C GLN A 250 4.23 4.51 15.13
N LEU A 251 4.62 3.33 15.60
CA LEU A 251 5.70 3.17 16.56
C LEU A 251 7.02 2.99 15.82
N SER A 252 8.11 3.40 16.44
CA SER A 252 9.44 3.05 15.96
C SER A 252 9.60 1.53 15.92
N PRO A 253 10.40 0.99 14.99
CA PRO A 253 10.65 -0.45 14.92
C PRO A 253 11.14 -0.97 16.28
N PRO A 254 10.60 -2.09 16.77
CA PRO A 254 10.87 -2.57 18.12
C PRO A 254 12.33 -3.06 18.29
N GLN A 255 13.02 -3.34 17.19
CA GLN A 255 14.44 -3.72 17.19
C GLN A 255 15.36 -2.57 17.66
N ASP A 256 14.91 -1.32 17.61
CA ASP A 256 15.65 -0.18 18.16
C ASP A 256 15.29 0.03 19.64
N THR A 257 16.13 -0.49 20.53
CA THR A 257 15.95 -0.34 21.99
C THR A 257 16.37 1.03 22.51
N SER A 258 16.96 1.89 21.68
CA SER A 258 17.54 3.17 22.13
C SER A 258 16.53 4.31 22.18
N ALA A 259 15.42 4.19 21.45
CA ALA A 259 14.31 5.13 21.48
C ALA A 259 12.99 4.43 21.13
N ARG A 260 11.89 4.92 21.70
CA ARG A 260 10.54 4.45 21.40
C ARG A 260 9.71 5.64 20.93
N LEU A 261 9.85 5.99 19.66
CA LEU A 261 9.15 7.13 19.08
C LEU A 261 7.72 6.72 18.70
N LEU A 262 6.74 7.53 19.07
CA LEU A 262 5.38 7.49 18.53
C LEU A 262 5.18 8.72 17.65
N ALA A 263 4.96 8.53 16.37
CA ALA A 263 4.70 9.61 15.42
C ALA A 263 3.43 9.34 14.61
N GLY A 264 2.62 10.36 14.39
CA GLY A 264 1.31 10.18 13.78
C GLY A 264 0.67 11.48 13.31
N THR A 265 -0.63 11.42 13.06
CA THR A 265 -1.41 12.58 12.62
C THR A 265 -2.39 13.04 13.68
N TYR A 266 -2.67 14.35 13.70
CA TYR A 266 -3.66 14.94 14.61
C TYR A 266 -4.70 15.74 13.84
N ALA A 267 -5.89 15.84 14.43
CA ALA A 267 -6.96 16.74 14.02
C ALA A 267 -7.18 17.85 15.05
N LEU A 268 -7.82 18.94 14.62
CA LEU A 268 -8.26 20.01 15.54
C LEU A 268 -9.67 19.80 16.09
N ARG A 269 -10.64 19.44 15.25
CA ARG A 269 -12.05 19.26 15.64
C ARG A 269 -12.74 18.17 14.84
N ASP A 270 -12.47 18.12 13.54
CA ASP A 270 -12.99 17.07 12.68
C ASP A 270 -12.00 15.91 12.69
N VAL A 271 -12.34 14.83 13.40
CA VAL A 271 -11.48 13.64 13.55
C VAL A 271 -11.29 12.86 12.24
N ARG A 272 -12.01 13.22 11.18
CA ARG A 272 -11.87 12.57 9.87
C ARG A 272 -10.68 13.08 9.06
N TYR A 273 -10.17 14.27 9.37
CA TYR A 273 -9.15 14.93 8.56
C TYR A 273 -7.95 15.37 9.39
N ALA A 274 -6.77 15.05 8.90
CA ALA A 274 -5.52 15.48 9.51
C ALA A 274 -5.28 16.97 9.29
N GLN A 275 -4.90 17.65 10.38
CA GLN A 275 -4.38 19.02 10.36
C GLN A 275 -2.84 19.06 10.29
N GLY A 276 -2.19 18.02 10.79
CA GLY A 276 -0.75 17.98 10.88
C GLY A 276 -0.25 16.69 11.51
N LEU A 277 1.04 16.69 11.83
CA LEU A 277 1.75 15.58 12.44
C LEU A 277 1.94 15.83 13.94
N PHE A 278 2.07 14.76 14.70
CA PHE A 278 2.56 14.84 16.06
C PHE A 278 3.65 13.79 16.29
N ALA A 279 4.50 14.03 17.28
CA ALA A 279 5.50 13.07 17.72
C ALA A 279 5.71 13.15 19.24
N THR A 280 6.02 12.03 19.85
CA THR A 280 6.44 11.96 21.26
C THR A 280 7.37 10.77 21.49
N ASP A 281 8.31 10.95 22.41
CA ASP A 281 9.20 9.91 22.90
C ASP A 281 8.57 9.20 24.09
N LEU A 282 8.38 7.89 23.93
CA LEU A 282 7.79 6.98 24.92
C LEU A 282 8.84 6.17 25.68
N THR A 283 10.13 6.49 25.55
CA THR A 283 11.16 5.89 26.41
C THR A 283 10.81 6.16 27.87
N ALA A 284 10.80 5.10 28.69
CA ALA A 284 10.44 5.22 30.09
C ALA A 284 11.51 6.03 30.82
N THR A 285 11.14 7.19 31.37
CA THR A 285 11.91 7.83 32.42
C THR A 285 11.72 7.02 33.71
N PRO A 286 12.80 6.53 34.36
CA PRO A 286 12.69 5.87 35.65
C PRO A 286 12.41 6.95 36.71
N THR A 287 11.17 7.35 36.86
CA THR A 287 10.72 8.18 37.99
C THR A 287 9.74 7.39 38.83
N THR A 288 10.05 7.34 40.12
CA THR A 288 9.44 6.59 41.22
C THR A 288 8.02 7.01 41.59
N GLU A 289 7.27 7.59 40.63
CA GLU A 289 5.92 8.07 40.83
C GLU A 289 4.98 7.37 39.85
N THR A 290 3.82 6.98 40.34
CA THR A 290 2.81 6.11 39.73
C THR A 290 2.13 6.71 38.47
N THR A 291 2.72 7.75 37.88
CA THR A 291 2.27 8.40 36.65
C THR A 291 3.50 8.67 35.79
N ALA A 292 3.77 7.81 34.81
CA ALA A 292 4.89 8.01 33.89
C ALA A 292 4.70 9.35 33.14
N HIS A 293 5.53 10.34 33.42
CA HIS A 293 5.56 11.60 32.68
C HIS A 293 6.31 11.38 31.36
N HIS A 294 5.57 11.05 30.30
CA HIS A 294 6.11 11.02 28.94
C HIS A 294 6.57 12.41 28.49
N SER A 295 7.50 12.46 27.53
CA SER A 295 7.85 13.72 26.88
C SER A 295 6.59 14.39 26.30
N ALA A 296 6.52 15.72 26.41
CA ALA A 296 5.37 16.48 25.92
C ALA A 296 5.13 16.23 24.41
N LEU A 297 3.87 16.00 24.04
CA LEU A 297 3.46 15.84 22.64
C LEU A 297 3.85 17.07 21.81
N ARG A 298 4.62 16.84 20.74
CA ARG A 298 5.01 17.87 19.77
C ARG A 298 4.04 17.84 18.60
N PHE A 299 3.61 19.02 18.13
CA PHE A 299 2.65 19.14 17.04
C PHE A 299 3.23 19.99 15.91
N TYR A 300 3.12 19.49 14.68
CA TYR A 300 3.63 20.09 13.45
C TYR A 300 2.47 20.27 12.47
N ASP A 301 1.94 21.49 12.34
CA ASP A 301 0.87 21.78 11.38
C ASP A 301 1.42 21.76 9.96
N PHE A 302 0.67 21.18 9.01
CA PHE A 302 1.07 21.12 7.59
C PHE A 302 1.40 22.48 6.99
N ARG A 303 0.80 23.56 7.53
CA ARG A 303 1.08 24.94 7.11
C ARG A 303 2.51 25.41 7.35
N HIS A 304 3.21 24.77 8.28
CA HIS A 304 4.58 25.09 8.70
C HIS A 304 5.62 24.15 8.08
N LEU A 305 5.18 23.10 7.40
CA LEU A 305 6.05 22.23 6.62
C LEU A 305 6.47 22.94 5.32
N ARG A 306 7.72 22.78 4.94
CA ARG A 306 8.31 23.52 3.82
C ARG A 306 7.86 22.98 2.47
N HIS A 307 7.74 21.67 2.36
CA HIS A 307 7.54 20.94 1.11
C HIS A 307 6.16 20.28 1.00
N PHE A 308 5.36 20.29 2.07
CA PHE A 308 4.04 19.65 2.07
C PHE A 308 3.12 20.11 0.92
N PHE A 309 3.18 21.37 0.51
CA PHE A 309 2.36 21.91 -0.59
C PHE A 309 3.05 21.93 -1.95
N ASP A 310 4.20 21.26 -2.12
CA ASP A 310 4.96 21.25 -3.38
C ASP A 310 4.25 20.50 -4.51
N TYR A 311 3.23 19.70 -4.18
CA TYR A 311 2.35 19.09 -5.17
C TYR A 311 1.43 20.11 -5.88
N LEU A 312 1.31 21.32 -5.34
CA LEU A 312 0.57 22.42 -5.97
C LEU A 312 1.49 23.22 -6.90
N ALA A 313 0.90 23.80 -7.96
CA ALA A 313 1.62 24.77 -8.79
C ALA A 313 2.22 25.91 -7.92
N PRO A 314 3.44 26.40 -8.22
CA PRO A 314 4.17 27.33 -7.35
C PRO A 314 3.38 28.57 -6.92
N ALA A 315 2.64 29.19 -7.85
CA ALA A 315 1.79 30.35 -7.56
C ALA A 315 0.64 30.03 -6.58
N ARG A 316 0.09 28.82 -6.65
CA ARG A 316 -0.98 28.36 -5.75
C ARG A 316 -0.43 28.08 -4.36
N SER A 317 0.73 27.43 -4.27
CA SER A 317 1.44 27.22 -3.00
C SER A 317 1.78 28.56 -2.32
N ALA A 318 2.40 29.51 -3.03
CA ALA A 318 2.72 30.83 -2.49
C ALA A 318 1.49 31.62 -2.01
N ARG A 319 0.38 31.54 -2.75
CA ARG A 319 -0.91 32.13 -2.34
C ARG A 319 -1.45 31.48 -1.06
N LEU A 320 -1.29 30.16 -0.92
CA LEU A 320 -1.72 29.45 0.27
C LEU A 320 -0.90 29.86 1.51
N HIS A 321 0.42 29.87 1.41
CA HIS A 321 1.32 30.29 2.49
C HIS A 321 1.04 31.73 2.93
N SER A 322 0.92 32.66 1.98
CA SER A 322 0.59 34.06 2.30
C SER A 322 -0.79 34.21 2.96
N ARG A 323 -1.79 33.43 2.54
CA ARG A 323 -3.11 33.40 3.20
C ARG A 323 -3.00 32.87 4.64
N SER A 324 -2.24 31.80 4.86
CA SER A 324 -2.00 31.23 6.19
C SER A 324 -1.31 32.24 7.11
N ALA A 325 -0.24 32.89 6.65
CA ALA A 325 0.51 33.89 7.41
C ALA A 325 -0.36 35.12 7.80
N ARG A 326 -1.20 35.61 6.87
CA ARG A 326 -2.13 36.72 7.16
C ARG A 326 -3.15 36.38 8.24
N ARG A 327 -3.62 35.13 8.32
CA ARG A 327 -4.57 34.70 9.36
C ARG A 327 -3.90 34.60 10.72
N GLU A 328 -2.69 34.07 10.74
CA GLU A 328 -1.87 33.96 11.95
C GLU A 328 -1.53 35.33 12.54
N ALA A 329 -1.10 36.29 11.71
CA ALA A 329 -0.85 37.67 12.13
C ALA A 329 -2.09 38.36 12.71
N ARG A 330 -3.30 37.89 12.39
CA ARG A 330 -4.58 38.39 12.92
C ARG A 330 -5.13 37.58 14.09
N ALA A 331 -4.35 36.62 14.62
CA ALA A 331 -4.80 35.64 15.61
C ALA A 331 -6.14 34.95 15.21
N ALA A 332 -6.39 34.82 13.91
CA ALA A 332 -7.60 34.20 13.40
C ALA A 332 -7.50 32.66 13.47
N ARG A 333 -8.65 31.98 13.51
CA ARG A 333 -8.69 30.51 13.49
C ARG A 333 -7.86 29.96 12.30
N PRO A 334 -7.08 28.88 12.49
CA PRO A 334 -6.28 28.31 11.42
C PRO A 334 -7.14 27.83 10.25
N LEU A 335 -6.52 27.70 9.07
CA LEU A 335 -7.15 26.99 7.95
C LEU A 335 -7.29 25.51 8.34
N ARG A 336 -8.41 24.91 7.96
CA ARG A 336 -8.64 23.48 8.15
C ARG A 336 -8.24 22.75 6.87
N TRP A 337 -7.47 21.70 7.05
CA TRP A 337 -7.07 20.82 5.97
C TRP A 337 -8.03 19.61 5.90
N HIS A 338 -8.20 19.06 4.70
CA HIS A 338 -9.10 17.93 4.44
C HIS A 338 -8.30 16.78 3.83
N TYR A 339 -7.27 16.32 4.55
CA TYR A 339 -6.40 15.23 4.10
C TYR A 339 -6.65 13.97 4.91
N HIS A 340 -6.71 12.83 4.20
CA HIS A 340 -6.51 11.50 4.78
C HIS A 340 -5.08 11.08 4.51
N LEU A 341 -4.43 10.46 5.51
CA LEU A 341 -3.05 10.01 5.40
C LEU A 341 -2.95 8.54 5.78
N LEU A 342 -2.33 7.74 4.91
CA LEU A 342 -1.90 6.38 5.20
C LEU A 342 -0.45 6.44 5.66
N LEU A 343 -0.18 6.04 6.91
CA LEU A 343 1.17 6.06 7.49
C LEU A 343 1.87 4.72 7.25
N HIS A 344 3.07 4.77 6.66
CA HIS A 344 3.97 3.62 6.61
C HIS A 344 4.63 3.39 7.98
N GLU A 345 5.17 2.21 8.21
CA GLU A 345 6.03 1.96 9.38
C GLU A 345 7.21 2.94 9.41
N LEU A 346 7.64 3.34 10.61
CA LEU A 346 8.74 4.27 10.77
C LEU A 346 10.06 3.62 10.34
N LEU A 347 10.81 4.30 9.48
CA LEU A 347 12.08 3.80 8.95
C LEU A 347 13.24 4.34 9.80
N PRO A 348 14.14 3.50 10.33
CA PRO A 348 15.28 3.98 11.10
C PRO A 348 16.27 4.75 10.21
N GLN A 349 16.86 5.82 10.75
CA GLN A 349 17.90 6.60 10.05
C GLN A 349 19.30 6.16 10.49
N SER A 350 20.26 6.20 9.57
CA SER A 350 21.68 5.86 9.85
C SER A 350 22.32 6.78 10.90
N GLY A 351 21.94 8.06 10.92
CA GLY A 351 22.37 9.04 11.92
C GLY A 351 21.60 8.99 13.25
N GLY A 352 20.68 8.03 13.40
CA GLY A 352 19.72 7.96 14.50
C GLY A 352 18.45 8.79 14.24
N GLY A 353 17.36 8.41 14.92
CA GLY A 353 16.03 8.97 14.64
C GLY A 353 15.29 8.15 13.58
N TYR A 354 14.20 8.69 13.06
CA TYR A 354 13.25 7.95 12.21
C TYR A 354 12.70 8.81 11.08
N THR A 355 12.48 8.19 9.94
CA THR A 355 11.76 8.77 8.80
C THR A 355 10.34 8.23 8.78
N MET A 356 9.37 9.15 8.75
CA MET A 356 7.97 8.83 8.53
C MET A 356 7.62 9.09 7.07
N VAL A 357 6.98 8.12 6.44
CA VAL A 357 6.41 8.23 5.09
C VAL A 357 4.89 8.15 5.22
N ALA A 358 4.19 9.11 4.61
CA ALA A 358 2.73 9.22 4.72
C ALA A 358 2.10 9.57 3.38
N GLU A 359 1.19 8.72 2.88
CA GLU A 359 0.52 8.92 1.61
C GLU A 359 -0.79 9.68 1.79
N VAL A 360 -0.93 10.81 1.08
CA VAL A 360 -2.18 11.58 1.08
C VAL A 360 -3.13 11.01 0.03
N TYR A 361 -4.22 10.42 0.50
CA TYR A 361 -5.19 9.70 -0.34
C TYR A 361 -6.60 10.30 -0.28
N SER A 362 -7.40 9.95 -1.28
CA SER A 362 -8.84 10.25 -1.32
C SER A 362 -9.63 9.09 -1.92
N PRO A 363 -10.78 8.71 -1.34
CA PRO A 363 -11.64 7.69 -1.95
C PRO A 363 -12.24 8.22 -3.26
N GLN A 364 -12.15 7.42 -4.31
CA GLN A 364 -12.70 7.72 -5.63
C GLN A 364 -14.02 6.98 -5.83
N TYR A 365 -14.99 7.68 -6.39
CA TYR A 365 -16.29 7.12 -6.73
C TYR A 365 -16.63 7.48 -8.17
N GLN A 366 -17.05 6.49 -8.96
CA GLN A 366 -17.65 6.70 -10.26
C GLN A 366 -19.14 6.99 -10.09
N TYR A 367 -19.58 8.09 -10.68
CA TYR A 367 -20.99 8.44 -10.71
C TYR A 367 -21.57 7.99 -12.03
N ASN A 368 -22.46 7.01 -11.97
CA ASN A 368 -23.13 6.54 -13.18
C ASN A 368 -24.34 7.46 -13.41
N SER A 369 -24.19 8.46 -14.28
CA SER A 369 -25.28 9.40 -14.64
C SER A 369 -26.22 8.85 -15.70
N TYR A 370 -26.12 7.56 -16.06
CA TYR A 370 -26.91 6.93 -17.10
C TYR A 370 -28.29 6.49 -16.58
N ASN A 371 -29.11 7.46 -16.15
CA ASN A 371 -30.56 7.23 -16.06
C ASN A 371 -31.35 8.53 -16.28
N GLY A 372 -31.12 9.13 -17.45
CA GLY A 372 -31.80 10.33 -17.90
C GLY A 372 -32.48 10.15 -19.26
N PHE A 373 -33.01 8.97 -19.59
CA PHE A 373 -33.93 8.79 -20.73
C PHE A 373 -34.68 7.45 -20.59
N SER A 374 -35.70 7.43 -19.74
CA SER A 374 -36.77 6.43 -19.88
C SER A 374 -37.88 7.11 -20.68
N PRO A 375 -38.05 6.81 -21.98
CA PRO A 375 -39.17 7.35 -22.73
C PRO A 375 -40.43 6.77 -22.10
N MET A 376 -41.34 7.66 -21.74
CA MET A 376 -42.67 7.32 -21.23
C MET A 376 -43.36 6.41 -22.24
N MET A 377 -43.25 5.08 -22.08
CA MET A 377 -44.12 4.14 -22.77
C MET A 377 -45.40 4.03 -21.98
N THR A 378 -46.35 4.84 -22.46
CA THR A 378 -47.78 4.74 -22.28
C THR A 378 -48.30 3.31 -22.41
N GLY A 379 -48.99 2.86 -21.37
CA GLY A 379 -50.19 2.01 -21.41
C GLY A 379 -50.14 0.68 -22.15
N LEU A 380 -50.24 -0.42 -21.40
CA LEU A 380 -51.17 -1.53 -21.68
C LEU A 380 -51.28 -2.48 -20.46
N PRO A 381 -52.48 -3.01 -20.13
CA PRO A 381 -52.69 -3.83 -18.96
C PRO A 381 -52.60 -5.34 -19.27
N ARG A 382 -52.04 -6.07 -18.29
CA ARG A 382 -52.43 -7.44 -17.89
C ARG A 382 -52.25 -8.57 -18.92
N GLY A 383 -51.32 -9.49 -18.63
CA GLY A 383 -51.37 -10.84 -19.20
C GLY A 383 -50.12 -11.70 -18.94
N GLY A 384 -50.21 -12.61 -17.98
CA GLY A 384 -49.59 -13.94 -17.91
C GLY A 384 -48.15 -14.15 -18.40
N GLY A 385 -47.25 -14.46 -17.47
CA GLY A 385 -45.96 -15.07 -17.79
C GLY A 385 -45.09 -15.27 -16.55
N LEU A 386 -45.15 -16.46 -15.95
CA LEU A 386 -44.20 -16.92 -14.94
C LEU A 386 -42.82 -17.10 -15.60
N ALA A 387 -41.81 -16.39 -15.11
CA ALA A 387 -40.40 -16.61 -15.43
C ALA A 387 -39.54 -16.38 -14.17
N PRO A 388 -38.39 -17.08 -14.05
CA PRO A 388 -37.98 -17.75 -12.82
C PRO A 388 -37.29 -16.86 -11.79
N ILE A 389 -37.57 -17.19 -10.53
CA ILE A 389 -36.86 -16.77 -9.33
C ILE A 389 -35.41 -17.24 -9.44
N GLY A 390 -34.47 -16.30 -9.46
CA GLY A 390 -33.04 -16.62 -9.45
C GLY A 390 -32.19 -15.44 -9.90
N SER A 391 -32.07 -14.41 -9.07
CA SER A 391 -31.05 -13.36 -9.25
C SER A 391 -30.75 -12.70 -7.91
N TYR A 392 -29.51 -12.94 -7.47
CA TYR A 392 -28.72 -12.32 -6.41
C TYR A 392 -29.22 -10.98 -5.86
N PRO A 393 -29.09 -10.72 -4.54
CA PRO A 393 -29.31 -9.39 -3.99
C PRO A 393 -28.11 -8.51 -4.32
N TYR A 394 -27.97 -8.14 -5.60
CA TYR A 394 -27.12 -7.03 -5.96
C TYR A 394 -27.79 -5.78 -5.40
N SER A 395 -27.17 -5.25 -4.34
CA SER A 395 -27.38 -3.91 -3.82
C SER A 395 -27.58 -2.94 -4.99
N SER A 396 -28.84 -2.53 -5.17
CA SER A 396 -29.24 -1.45 -6.06
C SER A 396 -28.80 -0.13 -5.42
N ASN A 397 -27.48 0.10 -5.40
CA ASN A 397 -26.89 1.35 -4.96
C ASN A 397 -26.88 2.30 -6.17
N TYR A 398 -28.00 2.99 -6.35
CA TYR A 398 -28.21 3.96 -7.42
C TYR A 398 -27.07 5.00 -7.46
N GLY A 399 -26.19 4.88 -8.45
CA GLY A 399 -25.39 6.00 -8.99
C GLY A 399 -24.01 6.28 -8.41
N ARG A 400 -23.49 5.55 -7.40
CA ARG A 400 -22.10 5.68 -6.93
C ARG A 400 -21.41 4.33 -6.79
N GLN A 401 -20.42 4.06 -7.63
CA GLN A 401 -19.54 2.90 -7.53
C GLN A 401 -18.21 3.31 -6.93
N PHE A 402 -17.78 2.69 -5.83
CA PHE A 402 -16.45 2.90 -5.27
C PHE A 402 -15.39 2.33 -6.23
N LEU A 403 -14.39 3.13 -6.59
CA LEU A 403 -13.32 2.73 -7.49
C LEU A 403 -12.03 2.35 -6.77
N GLY A 404 -11.83 2.85 -5.55
CA GLY A 404 -10.59 2.67 -4.80
C GLY A 404 -10.09 3.96 -4.17
N PHE A 405 -8.86 3.92 -3.67
CA PHE A 405 -8.16 5.02 -3.03
C PHE A 405 -7.11 5.59 -3.98
N ARG A 406 -7.23 6.89 -4.27
CA ARG A 406 -6.25 7.60 -5.10
C ARG A 406 -5.24 8.31 -4.22
N THR A 407 -3.97 7.95 -4.35
CA THR A 407 -2.85 8.69 -3.76
C THR A 407 -2.50 9.88 -4.64
N THR A 408 -2.32 11.05 -4.02
CA THR A 408 -2.01 12.31 -4.75
C THR A 408 -0.57 12.74 -4.57
N HIS A 409 -0.05 12.59 -3.35
CA HIS A 409 1.32 12.89 -3.00
C HIS A 409 1.69 12.15 -1.72
N VAL A 410 2.98 12.00 -1.50
CA VAL A 410 3.57 11.41 -0.30
C VAL A 410 4.31 12.50 0.45
N LEU A 411 4.07 12.58 1.76
CA LEU A 411 4.84 13.39 2.69
C LEU A 411 5.92 12.51 3.32
N VAL A 412 7.15 13.03 3.37
CA VAL A 412 8.27 12.40 4.07
C VAL A 412 8.80 13.36 5.11
N CYS A 413 8.97 12.89 6.34
CA CYS A 413 9.47 13.70 7.45
C CYS A 413 10.56 12.95 8.21
N GLY A 414 11.70 13.61 8.44
CA GLY A 414 12.74 13.10 9.33
C GLY A 414 12.56 13.64 10.75
N PHE A 415 12.59 12.76 11.74
CA PHE A 415 12.53 13.08 13.16
C PHE A 415 13.78 12.60 13.89
N ASP A 416 14.21 13.34 14.91
CA ASP A 416 15.16 12.81 15.88
C ASP A 416 14.48 11.79 16.83
N LYS A 417 15.28 11.13 17.68
CA LYS A 417 14.79 10.16 18.68
C LYS A 417 13.80 10.74 19.69
N ARG A 418 13.78 12.06 19.86
CA ARG A 418 12.91 12.80 20.80
C ARG A 418 11.63 13.33 20.13
N GLY A 419 11.46 13.05 18.84
CA GLY A 419 10.32 13.50 18.05
C GLY A 419 10.42 14.94 17.56
N ASN A 420 11.61 15.56 17.55
CA ASN A 420 11.79 16.85 16.89
C ASN A 420 11.84 16.64 15.37
N LEU A 421 10.97 17.35 14.63
CA LEU A 421 11.03 17.41 13.18
C LEU A 421 12.31 18.10 12.72
N LEU A 422 13.12 17.40 11.92
CA LEU A 422 14.40 17.89 11.38
C LEU A 422 14.23 18.45 9.98
N TRP A 423 13.44 17.77 9.14
CA TRP A 423 13.22 18.14 7.74
C TRP A 423 11.94 17.48 7.21
N ASP A 424 11.38 18.04 6.14
CA ASP A 424 10.28 17.46 5.38
C ASP A 424 10.57 17.49 3.87
N ASN A 425 9.95 16.59 3.12
CA ASN A 425 9.98 16.52 1.65
C ASN A 425 8.64 15.96 1.16
N ALA A 426 8.35 16.13 -0.13
CA ALA A 426 7.15 15.57 -0.74
C ALA A 426 7.45 14.90 -2.08
N PHE A 427 6.73 13.83 -2.41
CA PHE A 427 6.77 13.17 -3.72
C PHE A 427 5.39 13.24 -4.36
N VAL A 428 5.31 13.83 -5.56
CA VAL A 428 4.03 13.95 -6.29
C VAL A 428 3.73 12.63 -6.99
N VAL A 429 2.53 12.11 -6.80
CA VAL A 429 2.09 10.84 -7.39
C VAL A 429 1.20 11.10 -8.59
N GLY A 430 1.45 10.36 -9.69
CA GLY A 430 0.70 10.47 -10.92
C GLY A 430 -0.81 10.21 -10.76
N PRO A 431 -1.67 10.81 -11.61
CA PRO A 431 -3.11 10.77 -11.44
C PRO A 431 -3.75 9.38 -11.57
N GLY A 432 -3.06 8.41 -12.18
CA GLY A 432 -3.55 7.05 -12.41
C GLY A 432 -3.28 6.05 -11.29
N VAL A 433 -2.61 6.45 -10.21
CA VAL A 433 -2.30 5.54 -9.09
C VAL A 433 -3.54 5.42 -8.18
N VAL A 434 -4.30 4.34 -8.39
CA VAL A 434 -5.49 3.99 -7.61
C VAL A 434 -5.38 2.55 -7.12
N ARG A 435 -5.52 2.35 -5.80
CA ARG A 435 -5.54 1.01 -5.18
C ARG A 435 -6.97 0.65 -4.80
N SER A 436 -7.38 -0.59 -5.04
CA SER A 436 -8.70 -1.09 -4.65
C SER A 436 -8.87 -1.11 -3.12
N GLU A 437 -7.79 -1.42 -2.41
CA GLU A 437 -7.70 -1.43 -0.95
C GLU A 437 -6.79 -0.31 -0.44
N LEU A 438 -6.92 0.02 0.85
CA LEU A 438 -6.10 1.06 1.47
C LEU A 438 -4.74 0.49 1.88
N GLU A 439 -3.87 0.36 0.90
CA GLU A 439 -2.50 -0.16 1.04
C GLU A 439 -1.49 0.84 0.48
N PRO A 440 -0.21 0.76 0.87
CA PRO A 440 0.85 1.62 0.32
C PRO A 440 0.88 1.57 -1.21
N ALA A 441 0.68 2.71 -1.86
CA ALA A 441 0.81 2.81 -3.31
C ALA A 441 2.24 3.14 -3.72
N VAL A 442 3.02 3.73 -2.82
CA VAL A 442 4.42 4.09 -3.01
C VAL A 442 5.27 3.26 -2.08
N GLN A 443 6.41 2.77 -2.57
CA GLN A 443 7.35 1.96 -1.81
C GLN A 443 8.58 2.77 -1.40
N ALA A 444 8.93 2.70 -0.12
CA ALA A 444 10.08 3.37 0.44
C ALA A 444 11.29 2.43 0.53
N LEU A 445 12.45 2.87 0.06
CA LEU A 445 13.72 2.12 0.07
C LEU A 445 14.84 2.99 0.66
N PRO A 446 15.24 2.76 1.92
CA PRO A 446 16.41 3.40 2.51
C PRO A 446 17.70 2.97 1.80
N LEU A 447 18.58 3.93 1.52
CA LEU A 447 19.91 3.68 0.98
C LEU A 447 20.98 3.73 2.09
N ALA A 448 22.08 3.02 1.87
CA ALA A 448 23.17 2.92 2.85
C ALA A 448 23.84 4.27 3.17
N ASP A 449 23.76 5.25 2.27
CA ASP A 449 24.29 6.60 2.44
C ASP A 449 23.32 7.55 3.19
N GLY A 450 22.18 7.03 3.67
CA GLY A 450 21.17 7.80 4.41
C GLY A 450 20.15 8.51 3.53
N ARG A 451 20.24 8.41 2.20
CA ARG A 451 19.18 8.86 1.29
C ARG A 451 18.01 7.88 1.27
N LEU A 452 16.86 8.35 0.83
CA LEU A 452 15.65 7.54 0.67
C LEU A 452 15.21 7.55 -0.79
N VAL A 453 14.85 6.40 -1.35
CA VAL A 453 14.13 6.34 -2.62
C VAL A 453 12.66 6.08 -2.32
N LEU A 454 11.79 6.87 -2.93
CA LEU A 454 10.36 6.55 -3.03
C LEU A 454 10.07 6.19 -4.48
N ALA A 455 9.34 5.10 -4.71
CA ALA A 455 9.00 4.67 -6.07
C ALA A 455 7.61 4.03 -6.14
N TYR A 456 6.96 4.14 -7.29
CA TYR A 456 5.73 3.42 -7.61
C TYR A 456 5.76 2.99 -9.08
N SER A 457 5.05 1.90 -9.40
CA SER A 457 4.89 1.41 -10.76
C SER A 457 3.52 1.78 -11.31
N ILE A 458 3.47 2.25 -12.54
CA ILE A 458 2.23 2.45 -13.30
C ILE A 458 2.52 2.19 -14.78
N ASP A 459 1.59 1.53 -15.47
CA ASP A 459 1.81 1.08 -16.85
C ASP A 459 3.14 0.32 -16.98
N ASN A 460 4.01 0.70 -17.92
CA ASN A 460 5.35 0.13 -18.09
C ASN A 460 6.47 0.94 -17.42
N GLU A 461 6.13 1.90 -16.56
CA GLU A 461 7.07 2.86 -16.00
C GLU A 461 7.19 2.72 -14.47
N VAL A 462 8.42 2.88 -13.99
CA VAL A 462 8.70 3.08 -12.56
C VAL A 462 9.04 4.55 -12.35
N HIS A 463 8.14 5.26 -11.68
CA HIS A 463 8.36 6.61 -11.22
C HIS A 463 9.07 6.58 -9.88
N TYR A 464 10.06 7.45 -9.70
CA TYR A 464 10.81 7.49 -8.46
C TYR A 464 11.26 8.90 -8.10
N LYS A 465 11.59 9.06 -6.82
CA LYS A 465 12.23 10.25 -6.29
C LYS A 465 13.31 9.85 -5.31
N ARG A 466 14.54 10.34 -5.53
CA ARG A 466 15.63 10.25 -4.56
C ARG A 466 15.54 11.44 -3.62
N ILE A 467 15.33 11.17 -2.35
CA ILE A 467 15.17 12.15 -1.29
C ILE A 467 16.47 12.21 -0.50
N ASN A 468 17.08 13.40 -0.49
CA ASN A 468 18.16 13.76 0.42
C ASN A 468 17.63 14.77 1.44
N GLN A 469 17.00 14.25 2.49
CA GLN A 469 16.39 15.07 3.54
C GLN A 469 15.46 16.17 2.97
N GLY A 470 15.61 17.42 3.42
CA GLY A 470 14.84 18.58 2.94
C GLY A 470 15.39 19.23 1.67
N GLU A 471 16.31 18.60 0.94
CA GLU A 471 16.80 19.15 -0.32
C GLU A 471 15.74 18.99 -1.43
N PRO A 472 15.53 20.03 -2.27
CA PRO A 472 14.70 19.89 -3.45
C PRO A 472 15.26 18.84 -4.41
N ALA A 473 14.38 17.98 -4.91
CA ALA A 473 14.71 16.99 -5.94
C ALA A 473 13.57 16.92 -6.98
N PRO A 474 13.87 16.51 -8.24
CA PRO A 474 12.85 16.32 -9.27
C PRO A 474 11.71 15.41 -8.82
N ASN A 475 10.50 15.66 -9.34
CA ASN A 475 9.29 14.88 -9.03
C ASN A 475 8.77 14.09 -10.25
N ASP A 476 9.48 14.14 -11.37
CA ASP A 476 9.09 13.62 -12.68
C ASP A 476 10.03 12.53 -13.21
N ALA A 477 11.00 12.10 -12.40
CA ALA A 477 11.92 11.04 -12.78
C ALA A 477 11.17 9.70 -12.90
N HIS A 478 11.39 9.04 -14.04
CA HIS A 478 10.83 7.73 -14.34
C HIS A 478 11.78 6.96 -15.26
N VAL A 479 11.62 5.65 -15.28
CA VAL A 479 12.28 4.75 -16.25
C VAL A 479 11.26 3.74 -16.78
N GLU A 480 11.40 3.40 -18.04
CA GLU A 480 10.62 2.33 -18.66
C GLU A 480 11.25 0.96 -18.33
N LEU A 481 10.42 -0.02 -17.98
CA LEU A 481 10.86 -1.39 -17.72
C LEU A 481 11.21 -2.09 -19.05
N LEU A 482 12.41 -2.68 -19.08
CA LEU A 482 12.91 -3.43 -20.23
C LEU A 482 12.18 -4.77 -20.37
N THR A 483 12.08 -5.26 -21.60
CA THR A 483 11.61 -6.62 -21.89
C THR A 483 12.76 -7.62 -21.92
N ALA A 484 12.48 -8.92 -22.07
CA ALA A 484 13.52 -9.95 -22.19
C ALA A 484 14.50 -9.71 -23.36
N ALA A 485 14.07 -8.98 -24.38
CA ALA A 485 14.92 -8.64 -25.51
C ALA A 485 15.84 -7.42 -25.23
N GLY A 486 15.79 -6.87 -24.00
CA GLY A 486 16.61 -5.75 -23.56
C GLY A 486 16.27 -4.48 -24.34
N PRO A 487 17.27 -3.72 -24.86
CA PRO A 487 17.03 -2.51 -25.62
C PRO A 487 16.59 -2.76 -27.08
N THR A 488 16.42 -4.02 -27.50
CA THR A 488 15.94 -4.34 -28.85
C THR A 488 14.44 -4.03 -28.97
N PRO A 489 13.91 -3.79 -30.19
CA PRO A 489 12.56 -3.26 -30.36
C PRO A 489 11.48 -4.34 -30.14
N GLU A 490 11.17 -4.62 -28.88
CA GLU A 490 9.87 -5.16 -28.48
C GLU A 490 8.99 -4.01 -27.99
N LYS A 491 7.71 -4.03 -28.40
CA LYS A 491 6.75 -3.04 -27.94
C LYS A 491 5.88 -3.63 -26.85
N VAL A 492 5.87 -2.99 -25.68
CA VAL A 492 4.87 -3.26 -24.64
C VAL A 492 3.56 -2.59 -25.09
N LEU A 493 2.53 -3.41 -25.25
CA LEU A 493 1.20 -2.97 -25.66
C LEU A 493 0.32 -2.58 -24.48
N ASP A 494 0.47 -3.30 -23.37
CA ASP A 494 -0.35 -3.17 -22.17
C ASP A 494 0.36 -3.78 -20.96
N VAL A 495 0.08 -3.24 -19.77
CA VAL A 495 0.54 -3.77 -18.49
C VAL A 495 -0.64 -3.86 -17.53
N THR A 496 -0.85 -5.03 -16.96
CA THR A 496 -1.88 -5.25 -15.93
C THR A 496 -1.26 -5.69 -14.62
N GLN A 497 -1.89 -5.28 -13.52
CA GLN A 497 -1.42 -5.51 -12.15
C GLN A 497 0.07 -5.14 -11.94
N PRO A 498 0.52 -3.93 -12.34
CA PRO A 498 1.88 -3.50 -12.05
C PRO A 498 2.08 -3.39 -10.53
N ASP A 499 3.18 -3.96 -10.05
CA ASP A 499 3.54 -3.91 -8.65
C ASP A 499 5.05 -3.68 -8.46
N LEU A 500 5.39 -3.19 -7.28
CA LEU A 500 6.75 -2.87 -6.88
C LEU A 500 6.90 -3.20 -5.40
N ALA A 501 7.99 -3.86 -5.03
CA ALA A 501 8.32 -4.12 -3.64
C ALA A 501 9.81 -3.85 -3.36
N PRO A 502 10.16 -3.26 -2.21
CA PRO A 502 11.54 -3.21 -1.74
C PRO A 502 12.10 -4.62 -1.59
N TRP A 503 13.37 -4.81 -1.95
CA TRP A 503 14.04 -6.10 -1.84
C TRP A 503 15.37 -5.98 -1.08
N VAL A 504 16.46 -6.50 -1.62
CA VAL A 504 17.74 -6.60 -0.92
C VAL A 504 18.57 -5.34 -1.12
N GLY A 505 18.95 -4.71 -0.01
CA GLY A 505 19.84 -3.55 -0.01
C GLY A 505 19.22 -2.36 -0.73
N ASN A 506 19.78 -1.96 -1.86
CA ASN A 506 19.34 -0.82 -2.68
C ASN A 506 18.52 -1.26 -3.90
N GLN A 507 17.72 -2.32 -3.77
CA GLN A 507 17.00 -2.92 -4.88
C GLN A 507 15.48 -2.93 -4.67
N TYR A 508 14.75 -2.77 -5.77
CA TYR A 508 13.34 -3.11 -5.87
C TYR A 508 13.16 -4.33 -6.78
N ILE A 509 12.07 -5.05 -6.56
CA ILE A 509 11.50 -5.99 -7.51
C ILE A 509 10.23 -5.37 -8.11
N ALA A 510 10.21 -5.17 -9.41
CA ALA A 510 9.03 -4.78 -10.17
C ALA A 510 8.41 -6.03 -10.81
N SER A 511 7.08 -6.09 -10.86
CA SER A 511 6.35 -7.24 -11.39
C SER A 511 5.02 -6.83 -12.01
N GLY A 512 4.45 -7.74 -12.80
CA GLY A 512 3.13 -7.57 -13.38
C GLY A 512 2.98 -8.39 -14.65
N PHE A 513 1.80 -8.30 -15.26
CA PHE A 513 1.54 -8.92 -16.55
C PHE A 513 1.83 -7.91 -17.67
N GLN A 514 2.56 -8.35 -18.68
CA GLN A 514 2.88 -7.57 -19.87
C GLN A 514 2.36 -8.26 -21.13
N ARG A 515 1.76 -7.48 -22.01
CA ARG A 515 1.42 -7.90 -23.37
C ARG A 515 2.43 -7.32 -24.33
N ILE A 516 3.28 -8.18 -24.90
CA ILE A 516 4.47 -7.78 -25.65
C ILE A 516 4.30 -8.18 -27.12
N LYS A 517 4.62 -7.26 -28.03
CA LYS A 517 4.69 -7.52 -29.46
C LYS A 517 6.12 -7.37 -29.97
N ALA A 518 6.70 -8.48 -30.39
CA ALA A 518 7.97 -8.48 -31.10
C ALA A 518 7.80 -7.91 -32.52
N GLU A 519 8.86 -7.28 -33.06
CA GLU A 519 8.83 -6.63 -34.37
C GLU A 519 8.39 -7.58 -35.51
N ARG A 520 8.81 -8.86 -35.44
CA ARG A 520 8.49 -9.91 -36.44
C ARG A 520 7.98 -11.20 -35.80
N GLY A 521 7.36 -11.12 -34.63
CA GLY A 521 6.88 -12.28 -33.87
C GLY A 521 5.41 -12.19 -33.49
N PRO A 522 4.81 -13.30 -33.01
CA PRO A 522 3.48 -13.25 -32.42
C PRO A 522 3.48 -12.37 -31.17
N GLU A 523 2.31 -11.85 -30.85
CA GLU A 523 2.06 -11.25 -29.55
C GLU A 523 2.16 -12.32 -28.45
N ARG A 524 2.75 -11.98 -27.31
CA ARG A 524 2.82 -12.85 -26.15
C ARG A 524 2.38 -12.12 -24.88
N GLN A 525 1.76 -12.86 -23.98
CA GLN A 525 1.47 -12.43 -22.62
C GLN A 525 2.45 -13.12 -21.68
N VAL A 526 3.03 -12.33 -20.78
CA VAL A 526 3.99 -12.81 -19.80
C VAL A 526 3.71 -12.16 -18.45
N PHE A 527 3.92 -12.90 -17.37
CA PHE A 527 4.16 -12.30 -16.06
C PHE A 527 5.66 -12.06 -15.91
N PHE A 528 6.08 -10.84 -15.61
CA PHE A 528 7.50 -10.51 -15.48
C PHE A 528 7.88 -10.26 -14.03
N LEU A 529 9.15 -10.52 -13.72
CA LEU A 529 9.85 -9.98 -12.57
C LEU A 529 11.08 -9.23 -13.08
N GLN A 530 11.35 -8.04 -12.55
CA GLN A 530 12.46 -7.17 -12.95
C GLN A 530 13.14 -6.56 -11.72
N VAL A 531 14.44 -6.78 -11.57
CA VAL A 531 15.23 -6.17 -10.50
C VAL A 531 15.73 -4.80 -10.94
N LEU A 532 15.51 -3.80 -10.08
CA LEU A 532 15.95 -2.41 -10.22
C LEU A 532 16.93 -2.08 -9.10
N LYS A 533 18.12 -1.55 -9.41
CA LYS A 533 19.17 -1.19 -8.44
C LYS A 533 19.50 0.30 -8.46
N PHE A 534 19.45 0.95 -7.30
CA PHE A 534 19.58 2.41 -7.12
C PHE A 534 20.92 2.91 -6.59
#